data_AF-A0A1B9N5E1-F1
#
_entry.id   AF-A0A1B9N5E1-F1
#
_cell.length_a   1.000
_cell.length_b   1.000
_cell.length_c   1.000
_cell.angle_alpha   90.00
_cell.angle_beta   90.00
_cell.angle_gamma   90.00
#
_symmetry.space_group_name_H-M   'P 1'
#
loop_
_entity.id
_entity.type
_entity.pdbx_description
1 polymer ?
#
loop_
_entity_poly.entity_id
_entity_poly.type
_entity_poly.pdbx_seq_one_letter_code
_entity_poly.pdbx_strand_id
1 'polypeptide(L)'
;MARVTVQDAVEKIGNRFDLVLVAARRARQLQVENKSPHVPVENDKETVIALREIEDGLVNKQILDIADFQARQNEEAETRTTLHESILLENTPSYE
;
A
#
# COMPACT_ATOMS: atom_id res chain seq x y z
N MET A 1 20.65 -7.34 -2.40
CA MET A 1 21.91 -6.75 -2.92
C MET A 1 22.20 -5.44 -2.19
N ALA A 2 23.45 -4.97 -2.08
CA ALA A 2 23.75 -3.69 -1.43
C ALA A 2 23.63 -2.54 -2.43
N ARG A 3 22.61 -1.70 -2.28
CA ARG A 3 22.50 -0.44 -3.02
C ARG A 3 23.49 0.58 -2.44
N VAL A 4 24.30 1.20 -3.28
CA VAL A 4 25.37 2.12 -2.85
C VAL A 4 24.88 3.57 -2.76
N THR A 5 23.91 3.97 -3.60
CA THR A 5 23.43 5.37 -3.70
C THR A 5 21.90 5.44 -3.76
N VAL A 6 21.32 6.56 -3.32
CA VAL A 6 19.87 6.86 -3.39
C VAL A 6 19.57 8.04 -4.30
N GLN A 7 20.53 8.41 -5.16
CA GLN A 7 20.47 9.64 -5.96
C GLN A 7 19.25 9.66 -6.90
N ASP A 8 18.99 8.55 -7.60
CA ASP A 8 17.87 8.44 -8.54
C ASP A 8 16.52 8.62 -7.82
N ALA A 9 16.37 8.00 -6.64
CA ALA A 9 15.17 8.17 -5.82
C ALA A 9 15.00 9.62 -5.31
N VAL A 10 16.10 10.29 -4.96
CA VAL A 10 16.09 11.71 -4.57
C VAL A 10 15.66 12.59 -5.75
N GLU A 11 16.08 12.29 -6.98
CA GLU A 11 15.68 13.06 -8.16
C GLU A 11 14.18 12.93 -8.47
N LYS A 12 13.55 11.81 -8.11
CA LYS A 12 12.09 11.61 -8.28
C LYS A 12 11.25 12.36 -7.25
N ILE A 13 11.71 12.47 -6.00
CA ILE A 13 10.96 13.14 -4.92
C ILE A 13 11.38 14.61 -4.74
N GLY A 14 12.62 14.96 -5.07
CA GLY A 14 13.22 16.27 -4.89
C GLY A 14 13.71 16.55 -3.46
N ASN A 15 12.97 16.11 -2.45
CA ASN A 15 13.33 16.30 -1.03
C ASN A 15 13.80 15.00 -0.38
N ARG A 16 14.99 15.04 0.24
CA ARG A 16 15.62 13.88 0.90
C ARG A 16 14.88 13.43 2.15
N PHE A 17 14.27 14.34 2.91
CA PHE A 17 13.48 13.97 4.09
C PHE A 17 12.17 13.29 3.69
N ASP A 18 11.50 13.85 2.67
CA ASP A 18 10.28 13.26 2.14
C ASP A 18 10.55 11.89 1.52
N LEU A 19 11.71 11.71 0.86
CA LEU A 19 12.15 10.40 0.39
C LEU A 19 12.21 9.38 1.54
N VAL A 20 12.86 9.73 2.66
CA VAL A 20 12.95 8.84 3.83
C VAL A 20 11.56 8.50 4.37
N LEU A 21 10.68 9.49 4.48
CA LEU A 21 9.30 9.30 4.96
C LEU A 21 8.48 8.39 4.04
N VAL A 22 8.51 8.63 2.72
CA VAL A 22 7.78 7.85 1.71
C VAL A 22 8.32 6.43 1.64
N ALA A 23 9.64 6.27 1.55
CA ALA A 23 10.28 4.95 1.48
C ALA A 23 10.01 4.13 2.76
N ALA A 24 10.11 4.73 3.95
CA ALA A 24 9.82 4.05 5.21
C ALA A 24 8.35 3.63 5.32
N ARG A 25 7.41 4.48 4.88
CA ARG A 25 5.99 4.13 4.84
C ARG A 25 5.74 2.96 3.89
N ARG A 26 6.28 3.00 2.68
CA ARG A 26 6.13 1.91 1.71
C ARG A 26 6.78 0.61 2.17
N ALA A 27 7.98 0.66 2.73
CA ALA A 27 8.65 -0.52 3.28
C ALA A 27 7.81 -1.19 4.38
N ARG A 28 7.13 -0.41 5.24
CA ARG A 28 6.19 -0.96 6.23
C ARG A 28 4.98 -1.64 5.58
N GLN A 29 4.43 -1.09 4.50
CA GLN A 29 3.35 -1.73 3.77
C GLN A 29 3.77 -3.10 3.19
N LEU A 30 4.99 -3.20 2.68
CA LEU A 30 5.54 -4.46 2.19
C LEU A 30 5.76 -5.46 3.33
N GLN A 31 6.28 -4.99 4.47
CA GLN A 31 6.69 -5.86 5.58
C GLN A 31 5.53 -6.30 6.50
N VAL A 32 4.61 -5.38 6.83
CA VAL A 32 3.58 -5.58 7.86
C VAL A 32 2.23 -5.90 7.22
N GLU A 33 1.84 -5.13 6.21
CA GLU A 33 0.57 -5.29 5.51
C GLU A 33 0.66 -6.37 4.42
N ASN A 34 1.84 -6.96 4.20
CA ASN A 34 2.12 -7.95 3.15
C ASN A 34 1.64 -7.49 1.76
N LYS A 35 1.68 -6.19 1.48
CA LYS A 35 1.33 -5.67 0.16
C LYS A 35 2.34 -6.17 -0.86
N SER A 36 1.83 -6.47 -2.06
CA SER A 36 2.70 -6.94 -3.15
C SER A 36 3.61 -5.80 -3.65
N PRO A 37 4.89 -6.11 -3.93
CA PRO A 37 5.80 -5.17 -4.57
C PRO A 37 5.43 -4.97 -6.05
N HIS A 38 5.64 -3.77 -6.56
CA HIS A 38 5.42 -3.41 -7.96
C HIS A 38 6.64 -3.71 -8.84
N VAL A 39 7.79 -3.95 -8.22
CA VAL A 39 9.03 -4.35 -8.90
C VAL A 39 9.39 -5.79 -8.54
N PRO A 40 10.11 -6.52 -9.41
CA PRO A 40 10.58 -7.87 -9.12
C PRO A 40 11.43 -7.94 -7.86
N VAL A 41 11.21 -8.97 -7.04
CA VAL A 41 11.98 -9.20 -5.80
C VAL A 41 13.28 -9.93 -6.14
N GLU A 42 14.41 -9.26 -5.96
CA GLU A 42 15.75 -9.78 -6.27
C GLU A 42 16.58 -10.04 -5.00
N ASN A 43 15.98 -10.69 -3.99
CA ASN A 43 16.56 -10.89 -2.65
C ASN A 43 16.95 -9.56 -1.95
N ASP A 44 16.18 -8.51 -2.24
CA ASP A 44 16.31 -7.21 -1.60
C ASP A 44 15.42 -7.12 -0.37
N LYS A 45 15.86 -6.35 0.64
CA LYS A 45 15.00 -6.00 1.77
C LYS A 45 13.92 -5.01 1.31
N GLU A 46 12.84 -4.93 2.07
CA GLU A 46 11.66 -4.10 1.79
C GLU A 46 12.02 -2.63 1.58
N THR A 47 13.01 -2.13 2.33
CA THR A 47 13.53 -0.77 2.16
C THR A 47 14.13 -0.53 0.78
N VAL A 48 14.87 -1.51 0.24
CA VAL A 48 15.51 -1.39 -1.08
C VAL A 48 14.48 -1.53 -2.19
N ILE A 49 13.50 -2.42 -2.01
CA ILE A 49 12.36 -2.57 -2.93
C ILE A 49 11.57 -1.26 -3.01
N ALA A 50 11.24 -0.65 -1.88
CA ALA A 50 10.53 0.63 -1.84
C ALA A 50 11.28 1.75 -2.57
N LEU A 51 12.61 1.82 -2.43
CA LEU A 51 13.43 2.80 -3.16
C LEU A 51 13.41 2.57 -4.68
N ARG A 52 13.42 1.32 -5.13
CA ARG A 52 13.30 0.97 -6.56
C ARG A 52 11.93 1.35 -7.12
N GLU A 53 10.86 1.09 -6.37
CA GLU A 53 9.51 1.51 -6.77
C GLU A 53 9.40 3.04 -6.90
N ILE A 54 10.10 3.81 -6.06
CA ILE A 54 10.15 5.28 -6.14
C ILE A 54 10.92 5.73 -7.40
N GLU A 55 12.01 5.05 -7.74
CA GLU A 55 12.82 5.35 -8.93
C GLU A 55 12.07 5.11 -10.24
N ASP A 56 11.31 4.02 -10.28
CA ASP A 56 10.42 3.71 -11.39
C ASP A 56 9.17 4.61 -11.43
N GLY A 57 8.99 5.48 -10.42
CA GLY A 57 7.85 6.39 -10.30
C GLY A 57 6.53 5.70 -9.97
N LEU A 58 6.58 4.44 -9.56
CA LEU A 58 5.42 3.61 -9.19
C LEU A 58 4.91 3.95 -7.79
N VAL A 59 5.78 4.48 -6.93
CA VAL A 59 5.44 4.92 -5.58
C VAL A 59 5.87 6.36 -5.37
N ASN A 60 4.95 7.19 -4.88
CA ASN A 60 5.21 8.52 -4.34
C ASN A 60 4.19 8.84 -3.25
N LYS A 61 4.33 9.99 -2.58
CA LYS A 61 3.41 10.40 -1.51
C LYS A 61 1.94 10.41 -1.95
N GLN A 62 1.65 10.94 -3.15
CA GLN A 62 0.28 11.07 -3.65
C GLN A 62 -0.35 9.70 -3.91
N ILE A 63 0.40 8.79 -4.55
CA ILE A 63 -0.06 7.42 -4.81
C ILE A 63 -0.40 6.70 -3.51
N LEU A 64 0.46 6.82 -2.49
CA LEU A 64 0.21 6.22 -1.18
C LEU A 64 -1.02 6.83 -0.49
N ASP A 65 -1.19 8.15 -0.56
CA ASP A 65 -2.34 8.83 0.03
C ASP A 65 -3.67 8.42 -0.63
N ILE A 66 -3.67 8.26 -1.97
CA ILE A 66 -4.83 7.77 -2.73
C ILE A 66 -5.13 6.31 -2.36
N ALA A 67 -4.11 5.44 -2.32
CA ALA A 67 -4.28 4.04 -1.98
C ALA A 67 -4.88 3.85 -0.58
N ASP A 68 -4.43 4.62 0.41
CA ASP A 68 -4.97 4.57 1.78
C ASP A 68 -6.38 5.13 1.89
N PHE A 69 -6.76 6.08 1.01
CA PHE A 69 -8.15 6.52 0.91
C PHE A 69 -9.04 5.43 0.33
N GLN A 70 -8.61 4.81 -0.78
CA GLN A 70 -9.33 3.71 -1.42
C GLN A 70 -9.49 2.50 -0.50
N ALA A 71 -8.45 2.11 0.24
CA ALA A 71 -8.51 1.01 1.19
C ALA A 71 -9.61 1.23 2.24
N ARG A 72 -9.68 2.42 2.83
CA ARG A 72 -10.73 2.77 3.81
C ARG A 72 -12.13 2.74 3.20
N GLN A 73 -12.29 3.25 1.99
CA GLN A 73 -13.60 3.19 1.32
C GLN A 73 -14.04 1.75 1.01
N ASN A 74 -13.10 0.89 0.62
CA ASN A 74 -13.38 -0.51 0.38
C ASN A 74 -13.78 -1.22 1.67
N GLU A 75 -13.07 -1.00 2.77
CA GLU A 75 -13.41 -1.52 4.09
C GLU A 75 -14.82 -1.08 4.54
N GLU A 76 -15.15 0.21 4.36
CA GLU A 76 -16.49 0.73 4.65
C GLU A 76 -17.57 0.06 3.77
N ALA A 77 -17.32 -0.11 2.48
CA ALA A 77 -18.25 -0.75 1.55
C ALA A 77 -18.46 -2.24 1.87
N GLU A 78 -17.39 -2.95 2.20
CA GLU A 78 -17.41 -4.36 2.63
C GLU A 78 -18.19 -4.52 3.94
N THR A 79 -17.96 -3.64 4.91
CA THR A 79 -18.69 -3.63 6.18
C THR A 79 -20.18 -3.38 5.94
N ARG A 80 -20.53 -2.41 5.10
CA ARG A 80 -21.93 -2.10 4.75
C ARG A 80 -22.60 -3.26 4.04
N THR A 81 -21.90 -3.94 3.13
CA THR A 81 -22.40 -5.12 2.43
C THR A 81 -22.66 -6.26 3.40
N THR A 82 -21.70 -6.53 4.30
CA THR A 82 -21.80 -7.59 5.32
C THR A 82 -22.98 -7.35 6.26
N LEU A 83 -23.15 -6.12 6.74
CA LEU A 83 -24.29 -5.73 7.58
C LEU A 83 -25.63 -5.86 6.85
N HIS A 84 -25.67 -5.52 5.55
CA HIS A 84 -26.87 -5.69 4.74
C HIS A 84 -27.24 -7.17 4.61
N GLU A 85 -26.27 -8.04 4.32
CA GLU A 85 -26.48 -9.48 4.19
C GLU A 85 -26.94 -10.12 5.51
N SER A 86 -26.36 -9.73 6.65
CA SER A 86 -26.81 -10.22 7.96
C SER A 86 -28.26 -9.81 8.27
N ILE A 87 -28.65 -8.58 7.96
CA ILE A 87 -30.03 -8.10 8.18
C ILE A 87 -31.04 -8.87 7.32
N LEU A 88 -30.66 -9.27 6.10
CA LEU A 88 -31.53 -10.06 5.22
C LEU A 88 -31.74 -11.48 5.76
N LEU A 89 -30.68 -12.11 6.29
CA LEU A 89 -30.77 -13.46 6.88
C LEU A 89 -31.61 -13.49 8.17
N GLU A 90 -31.57 -12.43 8.99
CA GLU A 90 -32.41 -12.33 10.19
C GLU A 90 -33.91 -12.19 9.87
N ASN A 91 -34.27 -11.69 8.67
CA ASN A 91 -35.64 -11.42 8.27
C ASN A 91 -36.21 -12.43 7.26
N THR A 92 -35.50 -13.52 6.95
CA THR A 92 -36.10 -14.60 6.15
C THR A 92 -37.11 -15.36 7.01
N PRO A 93 -38.41 -15.33 6.70
CA PRO A 93 -39.39 -16.10 7.45
C PRO A 93 -39.09 -17.59 7.24
N SER A 94 -38.90 -18.33 8.35
CA SER A 94 -38.86 -19.78 8.32
C SER A 94 -40.21 -20.28 7.80
N TYR A 95 -40.24 -20.75 6.55
CA TYR A 95 -41.38 -21.52 6.05
C TYR A 95 -41.28 -22.92 6.67
N GLU A 96 -42.12 -23.19 7.68
CA GLU A 96 -42.50 -24.56 8.09
C GLU A 96 -43.33 -25.24 7.00
#